data_AF-A0A8S1TGC1-F1
#
_entry.id   AF-A0A8S1TGC1-F1
#
_cell.length_a   1.000
_cell.length_b   1.000
_cell.length_c   1.000
_cell.angle_alpha   90.00
_cell.angle_beta   90.00
_cell.angle_gamma   90.00
#
_symmetry.space_group_name_H-M   'P 1'
#
loop_
_entity.id
_entity.type
_entity.pdbx_description
1 polymer ?
#
loop_
_entity_poly.entity_id
_entity_poly.type
_entity_poly.pdbx_seq_one_letter_code
_entity_poly.pdbx_strand_id
1 'polypeptide(L)'
;MPFPKQEYIVQVSQYLNRKYGHHYYIWNLSEHDYTRELFQNQVSMHSYIGFACPPLYELLLICKCILEWIQHEGNIAIVHCQQNKGRSAMLLSIFWSLVFKTSIQESFYIIAKALGLTSPLKSQLMYIHKYLTHLLSNEQLNTQTIRVKSVILSGIPKQLEQFKPYFSILDRRGTLYEEKGQVIQKNEQCIFILPNLQISNDIVFRCKHITPENDLIPIFRFQIHTGFLFKNIIRFQVSDLDFQQSFDDDFYIDIVYLRGHENKNLHDSEKLNYDQQSQEGYQMIKQLLDTCQMMSLNVKLQLFQENDITNYMPEHPQPIQKLEQVEEVVEQNQRKDSFQEKETQQVVQNQSLQQEETLVQGNEVDKKQIEQDGDDDDDDEIII
;
A
#
# COMPACT_ATOMS: atom_id res chain seq x y z
N MET A 1 -17.30 5.41 -11.11
CA MET A 1 -17.86 4.19 -11.75
C MET A 1 -17.61 2.98 -10.84
N PRO A 2 -18.43 1.93 -10.81
CA PRO A 2 -18.04 0.65 -10.19
C PRO A 2 -16.84 0.02 -10.91
N PHE A 3 -16.06 -0.82 -10.23
CA PHE A 3 -14.99 -1.60 -10.89
C PHE A 3 -15.57 -2.43 -12.05
N PRO A 4 -15.00 -2.39 -13.27
CA PRO A 4 -15.53 -3.13 -14.42
C PRO A 4 -15.21 -4.62 -14.32
N LYS A 5 -16.09 -5.40 -13.67
CA LYS A 5 -15.97 -6.85 -13.62
C LYS A 5 -16.09 -7.45 -15.01
N GLN A 6 -15.52 -8.64 -15.18
CA GLN A 6 -15.50 -9.36 -16.45
C GLN A 6 -16.90 -9.55 -17.06
N GLU A 7 -17.93 -9.69 -16.22
CA GLU A 7 -19.31 -9.89 -16.64
C GLU A 7 -19.93 -8.67 -17.37
N TYR A 8 -19.45 -7.44 -17.12
CA TYR A 8 -19.98 -6.21 -17.73
C TYR A 8 -18.93 -5.29 -18.37
N ILE A 9 -17.63 -5.64 -18.34
CA ILE A 9 -16.54 -4.80 -18.87
C ILE A 9 -16.75 -4.42 -20.34
N VAL A 10 -17.21 -5.34 -21.19
CA VAL A 10 -17.47 -5.09 -22.61
C VAL A 10 -18.63 -4.12 -22.81
N GLN A 11 -19.69 -4.22 -22.01
CA GLN A 11 -20.85 -3.33 -22.11
C GLN A 11 -20.47 -1.91 -21.66
N VAL A 12 -19.71 -1.79 -20.57
CA VAL A 12 -19.20 -0.51 -20.08
C VAL A 12 -18.28 0.14 -21.10
N SER A 13 -17.36 -0.62 -21.70
CA SER A 13 -16.43 -0.07 -22.70
C SER A 13 -17.16 0.39 -23.96
N GLN A 14 -18.12 -0.40 -24.47
CA GLN A 14 -18.94 0.00 -25.62
C GLN A 14 -19.74 1.27 -25.34
N TYR A 15 -20.32 1.40 -24.14
CA TYR A 15 -21.03 2.61 -23.74
C TYR A 15 -20.10 3.83 -23.71
N LEU A 16 -18.93 3.72 -23.08
CA LEU A 16 -17.98 4.84 -22.99
C LEU A 16 -17.44 5.23 -24.37
N ASN A 17 -17.05 4.25 -25.19
CA ASN A 17 -16.56 4.49 -26.54
C ASN A 17 -17.61 5.15 -27.44
N ARG A 18 -18.89 4.77 -27.32
CA ARG A 18 -19.99 5.37 -28.11
C ARG A 18 -20.35 6.76 -27.61
N LYS A 19 -20.41 6.97 -26.29
CA LYS A 19 -20.89 8.23 -25.70
C LYS A 19 -19.84 9.32 -25.65
N TYR A 20 -18.59 8.97 -25.34
CA TYR A 20 -17.52 9.92 -25.10
C TYR A 20 -16.38 9.82 -26.13
N GLY A 21 -16.34 8.78 -26.97
CA GLY A 21 -15.24 8.61 -27.94
C GLY A 21 -13.89 8.60 -27.23
N HIS A 22 -13.00 9.51 -27.62
CA HIS A 22 -11.68 9.70 -27.00
C HIS A 22 -11.65 10.74 -25.86
N HIS A 23 -12.81 11.23 -25.41
CA HIS A 23 -12.93 12.28 -24.39
C HIS A 23 -13.13 11.72 -22.97
N TYR A 24 -12.79 10.46 -22.70
CA TYR A 24 -12.77 9.96 -21.33
C TYR A 24 -11.37 9.46 -20.96
N TYR A 25 -11.09 9.40 -19.67
CA TYR A 25 -9.90 8.71 -19.19
C TYR A 25 -10.21 8.07 -17.84
N ILE A 26 -9.75 6.84 -17.63
CA ILE A 26 -10.05 6.06 -16.44
C ILE A 26 -8.82 5.98 -15.55
N TRP A 27 -8.95 6.43 -14.30
CA TRP A 27 -7.98 6.17 -13.24
C TRP A 27 -8.48 5.02 -12.37
N ASN A 28 -7.83 3.86 -12.52
CA ASN A 28 -8.13 2.66 -11.75
C ASN A 28 -7.28 2.63 -10.48
N LEU A 29 -7.91 2.79 -9.31
CA LEU A 29 -7.27 2.66 -7.99
C LEU A 29 -7.54 1.30 -7.32
N SER A 30 -8.04 0.31 -8.05
CA SER A 30 -8.22 -1.05 -7.53
C SER A 30 -6.90 -1.84 -7.53
N GLU A 31 -6.91 -2.98 -6.86
CA GLU A 31 -5.80 -3.92 -6.85
C GLU A 31 -5.77 -4.83 -8.10
N HIS A 32 -6.76 -4.72 -8.97
CA HIS A 32 -6.98 -5.64 -10.09
C HIS A 32 -6.88 -4.95 -11.44
N ASP A 33 -6.19 -5.60 -12.37
CA ASP A 33 -6.11 -5.18 -13.77
C ASP A 33 -7.26 -5.75 -14.59
N TYR A 34 -7.47 -5.18 -15.78
CA TYR A 34 -8.44 -5.64 -16.77
C TYR A 34 -8.07 -5.16 -18.18
N THR A 35 -8.65 -5.78 -19.21
CA THR A 35 -8.36 -5.50 -20.62
C THR A 35 -8.59 -4.03 -21.00
N ARG A 36 -7.50 -3.27 -21.14
CA ARG A 36 -7.50 -1.81 -21.35
C ARG A 36 -7.77 -1.44 -22.79
N GLU A 37 -7.49 -2.35 -23.71
CA GLU A 37 -7.67 -2.20 -25.15
C GLU A 37 -9.15 -1.99 -25.49
N LEU A 38 -10.05 -2.57 -24.69
CA LEU A 38 -11.49 -2.34 -24.77
C LEU A 38 -11.86 -0.86 -24.57
N PHE A 39 -11.05 -0.15 -23.77
CA PHE A 39 -11.23 1.26 -23.44
C PHE A 39 -10.30 2.17 -24.25
N GLN A 40 -9.92 1.77 -25.47
CA GLN A 40 -9.05 2.54 -26.35
C GLN A 40 -7.70 2.91 -25.70
N ASN A 41 -7.25 2.09 -24.74
CA ASN A 41 -6.07 2.32 -23.91
C ASN A 41 -6.13 3.61 -23.06
N GLN A 42 -7.31 4.16 -22.79
CA GLN A 42 -7.51 5.35 -21.94
C GLN A 42 -7.70 4.96 -20.46
N VAL A 43 -6.80 4.13 -19.94
CA VAL A 43 -6.82 3.63 -18.56
C VAL A 43 -5.43 3.73 -17.94
N SER A 44 -5.30 4.42 -16.82
CA SER A 44 -4.12 4.36 -15.95
C SER A 44 -4.37 3.46 -14.74
N MET A 45 -3.36 2.64 -14.44
CA MET A 45 -3.39 1.63 -13.37
C MET A 45 -2.59 2.11 -12.17
N HIS A 46 -3.25 2.20 -11.02
CA HIS A 46 -2.65 2.65 -9.75
C HIS A 46 -2.91 1.62 -8.65
N SER A 47 -2.30 0.43 -8.83
CA SER A 47 -2.52 -0.73 -7.94
C SER A 47 -1.53 -0.73 -6.77
N TYR A 48 -2.08 -0.68 -5.55
CA TYR A 48 -1.32 -0.84 -4.31
C TYR A 48 -1.97 -1.95 -3.47
N ILE A 49 -1.48 -3.17 -3.69
CA ILE A 49 -2.04 -4.39 -3.10
C ILE A 49 -1.91 -4.35 -1.58
N GLY A 50 -3.03 -4.56 -0.88
CA GLY A 50 -3.07 -4.59 0.58
C GLY A 50 -3.10 -3.23 1.29
N PHE A 51 -2.91 -2.11 0.57
CA PHE A 51 -2.94 -0.75 1.14
C PHE A 51 -4.39 -0.26 1.29
N ALA A 52 -4.77 0.21 2.48
CA ALA A 52 -6.10 0.81 2.66
C ALA A 52 -6.23 2.14 1.90
N CYS A 53 -5.14 2.90 1.83
CA CYS A 53 -5.00 4.18 1.16
C CYS A 53 -3.90 4.07 0.10
N PRO A 54 -4.11 4.53 -1.15
CA PRO A 54 -2.98 4.75 -2.06
C PRO A 54 -1.94 5.66 -1.39
N PRO A 55 -0.64 5.51 -1.72
CA PRO A 55 0.38 6.39 -1.20
C PRO A 55 0.04 7.87 -1.37
N LEU A 56 0.40 8.70 -0.41
CA LEU A 56 0.01 10.10 -0.39
C LEU A 56 0.52 10.86 -1.63
N TYR A 57 1.76 10.58 -2.03
CA TYR A 57 2.35 11.05 -3.28
C TYR A 57 1.47 10.70 -4.51
N GLU A 58 0.97 9.47 -4.55
CA GLU A 58 0.19 8.98 -5.69
C GLU A 58 -1.17 9.67 -5.80
N LEU A 59 -1.84 9.90 -4.67
CA LEU A 59 -3.11 10.64 -4.65
C LEU A 59 -2.95 12.03 -5.27
N LEU A 60 -1.87 12.74 -4.95
CA LEU A 60 -1.59 14.06 -5.52
C LEU A 60 -1.19 13.99 -6.99
N LEU A 61 -0.39 12.99 -7.37
CA LEU A 61 0.00 12.78 -8.77
C LEU A 61 -1.24 12.53 -9.64
N ILE A 62 -2.15 11.66 -9.19
CA ILE A 62 -3.40 11.38 -9.89
C ILE A 62 -4.26 12.66 -9.95
N CYS A 63 -4.37 13.42 -8.85
CA CYS A 63 -5.09 14.70 -8.86
C CYS A 63 -4.51 15.67 -9.91
N LYS A 64 -3.19 15.78 -10.02
CA LYS A 64 -2.53 16.59 -11.07
C LYS A 64 -2.95 16.12 -12.46
N CYS A 65 -2.86 14.82 -12.74
CA CYS A 65 -3.24 14.26 -14.04
C CYS A 65 -4.71 14.49 -14.39
N ILE A 66 -5.61 14.36 -13.40
CA ILE A 66 -7.03 14.66 -13.59
C ILE A 66 -7.22 16.16 -13.90
N LEU A 67 -6.59 17.04 -13.12
CA LEU A 67 -6.66 18.49 -13.34
C LEU A 67 -6.14 18.90 -14.72
N GLU A 68 -5.13 18.21 -15.24
CA GLU A 68 -4.59 18.40 -16.59
C GLU A 68 -5.60 17.95 -17.66
N TRP A 69 -6.13 16.73 -17.51
CA TRP A 69 -7.03 16.11 -18.47
C TRP A 69 -8.33 16.90 -18.69
N ILE A 70 -8.92 17.40 -17.62
CA ILE A 70 -10.21 18.12 -17.66
C ILE A 70 -10.10 19.55 -18.19
N GLN A 71 -8.90 20.05 -18.51
CA GLN A 71 -8.74 21.37 -19.14
C GLN A 71 -9.26 21.39 -20.58
N HIS A 72 -9.27 20.22 -21.23
CA HIS A 72 -9.82 20.08 -22.57
C HIS A 72 -11.35 19.99 -22.51
N GLU A 73 -12.01 20.81 -23.32
CA GLU A 73 -13.47 20.86 -23.38
C GLU A 73 -14.05 19.50 -23.79
N GLY A 74 -15.11 19.07 -23.09
CA GLY A 74 -15.76 17.78 -23.32
C GLY A 74 -15.09 16.59 -22.66
N ASN A 75 -13.87 16.73 -22.13
CA ASN A 75 -13.19 15.63 -21.44
C ASN A 75 -13.84 15.32 -20.09
N ILE A 76 -14.04 14.02 -19.83
CA ILE A 76 -14.51 13.50 -18.54
C ILE A 76 -13.44 12.65 -17.88
N ALA A 77 -13.30 12.78 -16.57
CA ALA A 77 -12.44 11.93 -15.75
C ALA A 77 -13.27 10.86 -15.04
N ILE A 78 -12.88 9.61 -15.18
CA ILE A 78 -13.56 8.47 -14.56
C ILE A 78 -12.64 7.88 -13.50
N VAL A 79 -13.09 7.91 -12.26
CA VAL A 79 -12.40 7.27 -11.13
C VAL A 79 -13.18 6.05 -10.69
N HIS A 80 -12.47 4.95 -10.44
CA HIS A 80 -13.03 3.79 -9.74
C HIS A 80 -11.99 3.10 -8.86
N CYS A 81 -12.49 2.31 -7.92
CA CYS A 81 -11.69 1.40 -7.11
C CYS A 81 -12.51 0.14 -6.80
N GLN A 82 -11.91 -0.79 -6.07
CA GLN A 82 -12.60 -2.00 -5.64
C GLN A 82 -13.69 -1.70 -4.58
N GLN A 83 -14.79 -2.47 -4.67
CA GLN A 83 -15.83 -2.69 -3.66
C GLN A 83 -16.33 -1.45 -2.88
N ASN A 84 -15.56 -0.99 -1.89
CA ASN A 84 -15.98 -0.06 -0.85
C ASN A 84 -15.98 1.42 -1.26
N LYS A 85 -15.54 1.79 -2.48
CA LYS A 85 -15.47 3.18 -2.96
C LYS A 85 -14.54 4.11 -2.14
N GLY A 86 -13.88 3.61 -1.09
CA GLY A 86 -13.12 4.44 -0.15
C GLY A 86 -11.92 5.15 -0.79
N ARG A 87 -11.13 4.44 -1.60
CA ARG A 87 -10.00 5.04 -2.34
C ARG A 87 -10.47 6.10 -3.35
N SER A 88 -11.59 5.84 -4.03
CA SER A 88 -12.21 6.80 -4.95
C SER A 88 -12.69 8.04 -4.20
N ALA A 89 -13.33 7.86 -3.04
CA ALA A 89 -13.78 8.96 -2.20
C ALA A 89 -12.60 9.84 -1.78
N MET A 90 -11.52 9.25 -1.28
CA MET A 90 -10.32 10.01 -0.88
C MET A 90 -9.78 10.89 -2.01
N LEU A 91 -9.55 10.30 -3.19
CA LEU A 91 -9.01 11.03 -4.35
C LEU A 91 -9.95 12.17 -4.77
N LEU A 92 -11.25 11.87 -4.89
CA LEU A 92 -12.24 12.86 -5.30
C LEU A 92 -12.42 13.98 -4.25
N SER A 93 -12.23 13.68 -2.97
CA SER A 93 -12.25 14.70 -1.91
C SER A 93 -11.06 15.65 -1.98
N ILE A 94 -9.86 15.15 -2.31
CA ILE A 94 -8.68 16.00 -2.53
C ILE A 94 -8.93 16.91 -3.73
N PHE A 95 -9.37 16.33 -4.85
CA PHE A 95 -9.72 17.09 -6.05
C PHE A 95 -10.79 18.16 -5.76
N TRP A 96 -11.87 17.79 -5.06
CA TRP A 96 -12.95 18.69 -4.70
C TRP A 96 -12.46 19.83 -3.81
N SER A 97 -11.68 19.53 -2.77
CA SER A 97 -11.08 20.53 -1.88
C SER A 97 -10.20 21.52 -2.65
N LEU A 98 -9.40 21.05 -3.59
CA LEU A 98 -8.52 21.89 -4.41
C LEU A 98 -9.30 22.81 -5.35
N VAL A 99 -10.32 22.30 -6.04
CA VAL A 99 -11.10 23.05 -7.04
C VAL A 99 -12.08 24.01 -6.38
N PHE A 100 -12.84 23.55 -5.40
CA PHE A 100 -13.91 24.34 -4.77
C PHE A 100 -13.47 25.10 -3.52
N LYS A 101 -12.19 24.99 -3.14
CA LYS A 101 -11.59 25.67 -1.97
C LYS A 101 -12.33 25.38 -0.66
N THR A 102 -12.92 24.19 -0.55
CA THR A 102 -13.56 23.68 0.67
C THR A 102 -12.56 22.90 1.52
N SER A 103 -12.81 22.78 2.82
CA SER A 103 -11.96 21.95 3.69
C SER A 103 -11.99 20.48 3.24
N ILE A 104 -10.91 19.73 3.45
CA ILE A 104 -10.87 18.31 3.05
C ILE A 104 -11.92 17.46 3.78
N GLN A 105 -12.24 17.82 5.02
CA GLN A 105 -13.25 17.12 5.83
C GLN A 105 -14.65 17.30 5.26
N GLU A 106 -15.00 18.54 4.89
CA GLU A 106 -16.27 18.86 4.23
C GLU A 106 -16.35 18.21 2.84
N SER A 107 -15.26 18.29 2.08
CA SER A 107 -15.14 17.65 0.76
C SER A 107 -15.34 16.13 0.87
N PHE A 108 -14.78 15.50 1.90
CA PHE A 108 -15.00 14.08 2.18
C PHE A 108 -16.43 13.76 2.54
N TYR A 109 -17.07 14.58 3.37
CA TYR A 109 -18.49 14.41 3.69
C TYR A 109 -19.39 14.46 2.44
N ILE A 110 -19.20 15.47 1.59
CA ILE A 110 -19.97 15.64 0.35
C ILE A 110 -19.76 14.45 -0.59
N ILE A 111 -18.50 14.10 -0.85
CA ILE A 111 -18.14 13.01 -1.77
C ILE A 111 -18.58 11.64 -1.22
N ALA A 112 -18.37 11.37 0.06
CA ALA A 112 -18.79 10.12 0.69
C ALA A 112 -20.31 9.95 0.58
N LYS A 113 -21.07 11.02 0.83
CA LYS A 113 -22.54 11.03 0.66
C LYS A 113 -22.93 10.78 -0.80
N ALA A 114 -22.31 11.48 -1.75
CA ALA A 114 -22.58 11.33 -3.18
C ALA A 114 -22.27 9.91 -3.70
N LEU A 115 -21.22 9.28 -3.18
CA LEU A 115 -20.84 7.91 -3.53
C LEU A 115 -21.63 6.84 -2.77
N GLY A 116 -22.40 7.20 -1.73
CA GLY A 116 -23.04 6.26 -0.82
C GLY A 116 -22.03 5.43 -0.01
N LEU A 117 -20.90 6.04 0.39
CA LEU A 117 -19.89 5.42 1.24
C LEU A 117 -20.35 5.45 2.70
N THR A 118 -20.66 4.28 3.26
CA THR A 118 -21.20 4.15 4.62
C THR A 118 -20.14 3.76 5.66
N SER A 119 -19.11 3.01 5.27
CA SER A 119 -18.09 2.51 6.18
C SER A 119 -16.69 2.64 5.56
N PRO A 120 -16.08 3.84 5.61
CA PRO A 120 -14.68 4.04 5.26
C PRO A 120 -13.76 3.27 6.23
N LEU A 121 -12.62 2.80 5.74
CA LEU A 121 -11.60 2.17 6.59
C LEU A 121 -10.99 3.21 7.55
N LYS A 122 -10.54 2.77 8.73
CA LYS A 122 -9.98 3.66 9.74
C LYS A 122 -8.72 4.38 9.27
N SER A 123 -7.86 3.71 8.51
CA SER A 123 -6.71 4.33 7.87
C SER A 123 -7.13 5.41 6.87
N GLN A 124 -8.23 5.21 6.12
CA GLN A 124 -8.74 6.23 5.19
C GLN A 124 -9.23 7.47 5.94
N LEU A 125 -9.93 7.27 7.06
CA LEU A 125 -10.35 8.36 7.95
C LEU A 125 -9.15 9.07 8.58
N MET A 126 -8.11 8.35 8.99
CA MET A 126 -6.89 8.96 9.51
C MET A 126 -6.20 9.82 8.45
N TYR A 127 -6.12 9.35 7.21
CA TYR A 127 -5.58 10.12 6.10
C TYR A 127 -6.39 11.38 5.85
N ILE A 128 -7.71 11.31 5.81
CA ILE A 128 -8.56 12.48 5.59
C ILE A 128 -8.48 13.47 6.76
N HIS A 129 -8.78 13.02 7.97
CA HIS A 129 -8.97 13.92 9.12
C HIS A 129 -7.67 14.47 9.67
N LYS A 130 -6.58 13.69 9.63
CA LYS A 130 -5.27 14.12 10.15
C LYS A 130 -4.33 14.52 9.02
N TYR A 131 -3.98 13.59 8.15
CA TYR A 131 -2.83 13.78 7.24
C TYR A 131 -3.10 14.80 6.14
N LEU A 132 -4.22 14.67 5.43
CA LEU A 132 -4.61 15.58 4.36
C LEU A 132 -5.06 16.93 4.90
N THR A 133 -5.72 16.98 6.07
CA THR A 133 -6.00 18.26 6.76
C THR A 133 -4.70 19.01 7.04
N HIS A 134 -3.73 18.35 7.68
CA HIS A 134 -2.41 18.90 7.99
C HIS A 134 -1.67 19.36 6.73
N LEU A 135 -1.65 18.52 5.69
CA LEU A 135 -0.97 18.80 4.44
C LEU A 135 -1.58 19.98 3.68
N LEU A 136 -2.91 20.02 3.55
CA LEU A 136 -3.62 21.08 2.82
C LEU A 136 -3.64 22.42 3.57
N SER A 137 -3.39 22.39 4.88
CA SER A 137 -3.11 23.58 5.70
C SER A 137 -1.66 24.07 5.61
N ASN A 138 -0.83 23.50 4.72
CA ASN A 138 0.58 23.84 4.50
C ASN A 138 1.48 23.67 5.74
N GLU A 139 1.10 22.80 6.67
CA GLU A 139 1.92 22.51 7.84
C GLU A 139 3.15 21.65 7.49
N GLN A 140 4.19 21.73 8.32
CA GLN A 140 5.44 21.00 8.07
C GLN A 140 5.29 19.50 8.34
N LEU A 141 5.83 18.69 7.44
CA LEU A 141 5.95 17.24 7.59
C LEU A 141 7.28 16.91 8.27
N ASN A 142 7.30 15.80 9.01
CA ASN A 142 8.54 15.27 9.57
C ASN A 142 9.37 14.61 8.47
N THR A 143 10.58 15.12 8.22
CA THR A 143 11.43 14.62 7.13
C THR A 143 12.43 13.55 7.54
N GLN A 144 12.50 13.19 8.82
CA GLN A 144 13.50 12.27 9.33
C GLN A 144 13.08 10.82 9.12
N THR A 145 14.03 9.98 8.71
CA THR A 145 13.85 8.53 8.67
C THR A 145 13.50 8.00 10.06
N ILE A 146 12.48 7.13 10.12
CA ILE A 146 12.03 6.49 11.35
C ILE A 146 12.69 5.14 11.47
N ARG A 147 13.37 4.90 12.59
CA ARG A 147 13.88 3.57 12.94
C ARG A 147 12.98 2.94 14.00
N VAL A 148 12.24 1.92 13.60
CA VAL A 148 11.39 1.17 14.51
C VAL A 148 12.28 0.43 15.50
N LYS A 149 11.92 0.47 16.79
CA LYS A 149 12.62 -0.26 17.85
C LYS A 149 11.84 -1.50 18.22
N SER A 150 10.56 -1.31 18.47
CA SER A 150 9.66 -2.38 18.82
C SER A 150 8.23 -2.05 18.40
N VAL A 151 7.48 -3.10 18.11
CA VAL A 151 6.01 -3.05 18.08
C VAL A 151 5.51 -3.91 19.23
N ILE A 152 4.65 -3.35 20.06
CA ILE A 152 4.11 -4.01 21.26
C ILE A 152 2.60 -4.11 21.07
N LEU A 153 2.10 -5.34 20.98
CA LEU A 153 0.67 -5.62 21.07
C LEU A 153 0.36 -5.90 22.55
N SER A 154 -0.53 -5.11 23.14
CA SER A 154 -1.02 -5.34 24.50
C SER A 154 -2.45 -5.85 24.43
N GLY A 155 -2.68 -7.03 25.02
CA GLY A 155 -3.91 -7.80 24.86
C GLY A 155 -3.76 -8.83 23.75
N ILE A 156 -4.16 -10.07 24.03
CA ILE A 156 -4.21 -11.17 23.06
C ILE A 156 -5.68 -11.39 22.67
N PRO A 157 -6.02 -11.62 21.39
CA PRO A 157 -7.40 -11.99 21.02
C PRO A 157 -7.90 -13.19 21.84
N LYS A 158 -8.91 -12.99 22.68
CA LYS A 158 -9.42 -14.01 23.62
C LYS A 158 -9.91 -15.29 22.97
N GLN A 159 -10.28 -15.25 21.70
CA GLN A 159 -10.75 -16.42 20.95
C GLN A 159 -9.60 -17.36 20.57
N LEU A 160 -8.34 -16.98 20.80
CA LEU A 160 -7.16 -17.73 20.41
C LEU A 160 -6.44 -18.25 21.66
N GLU A 161 -6.64 -19.53 22.00
CA GLU A 161 -6.00 -20.18 23.16
C GLU A 161 -4.47 -20.10 23.11
N GLN A 162 -3.88 -20.17 21.91
CA GLN A 162 -2.44 -19.98 21.68
C GLN A 162 -2.22 -19.06 20.48
N PHE A 163 -2.18 -17.75 20.72
CA PHE A 163 -1.92 -16.79 19.66
C PHE A 163 -0.51 -16.94 19.07
N LYS A 164 -0.44 -17.41 17.83
CA LYS A 164 0.78 -17.49 17.01
C LYS A 164 0.77 -16.37 15.97
N PRO A 165 1.37 -15.21 16.25
CA PRO A 165 1.36 -14.09 15.32
C PRO A 165 2.28 -14.33 14.12
N TYR A 166 1.76 -13.97 12.95
CA TYR A 166 2.49 -13.71 11.73
C TYR A 166 2.40 -12.22 11.44
N PHE A 167 3.48 -11.50 11.72
CA PHE A 167 3.51 -10.05 11.63
C PHE A 167 4.30 -9.60 10.41
N SER A 168 3.75 -8.63 9.68
CA SER A 168 4.33 -8.12 8.45
C SER A 168 4.22 -6.60 8.39
N ILE A 169 5.31 -5.96 7.97
CA ILE A 169 5.38 -4.52 7.71
C ILE A 169 5.75 -4.34 6.24
N LEU A 170 4.98 -3.53 5.52
CA LEU A 170 5.12 -3.36 4.08
C LEU A 170 5.17 -1.89 3.71
N ASP A 171 5.92 -1.57 2.67
CA ASP A 171 5.84 -0.30 1.95
C ASP A 171 5.49 -0.54 0.48
N ARG A 172 5.57 0.52 -0.34
CA ARG A 172 5.23 0.43 -1.77
C ARG A 172 6.12 -0.53 -2.58
N ARG A 173 7.32 -0.90 -2.06
CA ARG A 173 8.27 -1.81 -2.71
C ARG A 173 8.03 -3.27 -2.32
N GLY A 174 7.26 -3.51 -1.25
CA GLY A 174 6.92 -4.84 -0.78
C GLY A 174 7.13 -5.00 0.73
N THR A 175 7.39 -6.23 1.16
CA THR A 175 7.60 -6.57 2.57
C THR A 175 8.95 -6.03 3.05
N LEU A 176 8.94 -5.19 4.09
CA LEU A 176 10.13 -4.68 4.77
C LEU A 176 10.53 -5.55 5.97
N TYR A 177 9.56 -6.16 6.63
CA TYR A 177 9.77 -7.04 7.78
C TYR A 177 8.68 -8.09 7.83
N GLU A 178 9.06 -9.31 8.19
CA GLU A 178 8.17 -10.43 8.40
C GLU A 178 8.69 -11.28 9.56
N GLU A 179 7.80 -11.65 10.48
CA GLU A 179 8.13 -12.50 11.63
C GLU A 179 7.08 -13.59 11.81
N LYS A 180 7.58 -14.82 11.95
CA LYS A 180 6.79 -16.05 12.15
C LYS A 180 7.19 -16.64 13.50
N GLY A 181 6.58 -16.12 14.56
CA GLY A 181 6.63 -16.76 15.88
C GLY A 181 7.82 -16.41 16.78
N GLN A 182 8.85 -15.68 16.36
CA GLN A 182 9.86 -15.15 17.29
C GLN A 182 9.36 -13.88 17.99
N VAL A 183 8.41 -14.08 18.90
CA VAL A 183 7.77 -13.00 19.65
C VAL A 183 7.98 -13.23 21.13
N ILE A 184 8.38 -12.17 21.83
CA ILE A 184 8.39 -12.21 23.29
C ILE A 184 6.93 -12.11 23.74
N GLN A 185 6.40 -13.23 24.22
CA GLN A 185 5.05 -13.31 24.79
C GLN A 185 5.14 -13.30 26.31
N LYS A 186 4.67 -12.22 26.93
CA LYS A 186 4.68 -12.06 28.40
C LYS A 186 3.49 -11.21 28.83
N ASN A 187 2.80 -11.62 29.89
CA ASN A 187 1.69 -10.86 30.50
C ASN A 187 0.65 -10.38 29.45
N GLU A 188 0.21 -11.27 28.56
CA GLU A 188 -0.73 -10.95 27.47
C GLU A 188 -0.23 -9.90 26.47
N GLN A 189 1.09 -9.70 26.39
CA GLN A 189 1.73 -8.84 25.40
C GLN A 189 2.52 -9.67 24.40
N CYS A 190 2.53 -9.21 23.15
CA CYS A 190 3.40 -9.69 22.09
C CYS A 190 4.35 -8.57 21.69
N ILE A 191 5.66 -8.75 21.93
CA ILE A 191 6.68 -7.75 21.59
C ILE A 191 7.51 -8.24 20.41
N PHE A 192 7.49 -7.47 19.34
CA PHE A 192 8.36 -7.61 18.17
C PHE A 192 9.53 -6.63 18.33
N ILE A 193 10.77 -7.10 18.20
CA ILE A 193 11.98 -6.29 18.31
C ILE A 193 12.57 -6.10 16.91
N LEU A 194 12.67 -4.85 16.44
CA LEU A 194 12.95 -4.53 15.03
C LEU A 194 14.17 -3.59 14.88
N PRO A 195 15.34 -3.87 15.47
CA PRO A 195 16.40 -2.90 15.72
C PRO A 195 16.99 -2.25 14.46
N ASN A 196 16.84 -2.88 13.30
CA ASN A 196 17.37 -2.44 12.02
C ASN A 196 16.29 -1.98 11.03
N LEU A 197 15.01 -2.05 11.40
CA LEU A 197 13.93 -1.65 10.50
C LEU A 197 13.83 -0.13 10.41
N GLN A 198 14.07 0.37 9.20
CA GLN A 198 13.84 1.77 8.86
C GLN A 198 12.59 1.85 7.96
N ILE A 199 11.75 2.84 8.24
CA ILE A 199 10.52 3.07 7.51
C ILE A 199 10.39 4.55 7.15
N SER A 200 9.78 4.80 5.99
CA SER A 200 9.54 6.14 5.45
C SER A 200 8.26 6.14 4.60
N ASN A 201 7.55 7.26 4.57
CA ASN A 201 6.32 7.48 3.82
C ASN A 201 5.17 6.57 4.28
N ASP A 202 4.40 6.00 3.34
CA ASP A 202 3.25 5.14 3.60
C ASP A 202 3.69 3.71 3.98
N ILE A 203 3.26 3.27 5.17
CA ILE A 203 3.63 1.96 5.73
C ILE A 203 2.39 1.22 6.20
N VAL A 204 2.26 -0.04 5.79
CA VAL A 204 1.19 -0.94 6.22
C VAL A 204 1.70 -1.89 7.29
N PHE A 205 0.96 -1.97 8.38
CA PHE A 205 1.17 -2.92 9.47
C PHE A 205 0.06 -3.96 9.41
N ARG A 206 0.42 -5.24 9.38
CA ARG A 206 -0.54 -6.35 9.32
C ARG A 206 -0.10 -7.46 10.24
N CYS A 207 -1.05 -7.99 11.00
CA CYS A 207 -0.88 -9.21 11.77
C CYS A 207 -1.92 -10.25 11.36
N LYS A 208 -1.49 -11.51 11.27
CA LYS A 208 -2.34 -12.69 11.12
C LYS A 208 -2.02 -13.69 12.23
N HIS A 209 -2.91 -14.65 12.44
CA HIS A 209 -2.68 -15.81 13.29
C HIS A 209 -2.43 -17.04 12.44
N ILE A 210 -1.39 -17.81 12.79
CA ILE A 210 -1.09 -19.12 12.19
C ILE A 210 -1.87 -20.18 12.96
N THR A 211 -2.83 -20.84 12.32
CA THR A 211 -3.62 -21.92 12.92
C THR A 211 -2.78 -23.20 13.09
N PRO A 212 -3.25 -24.20 13.85
CA PRO A 212 -2.61 -25.53 13.90
C PRO A 212 -2.46 -26.19 12.52
N GLU A 213 -3.36 -25.90 11.58
CA GLU A 213 -3.36 -26.39 10.19
C GLU A 213 -2.45 -25.56 9.26
N ASN A 214 -1.72 -24.57 9.78
CA ASN A 214 -0.92 -23.59 9.05
C ASN A 214 -1.72 -22.62 8.15
N ASP A 215 -3.02 -22.46 8.39
CA ASP A 215 -3.80 -21.41 7.75
C ASP A 215 -3.51 -20.04 8.38
N LEU A 216 -3.69 -18.98 7.58
CA LEU A 216 -3.43 -17.60 8.00
C LEU A 216 -4.73 -16.81 8.19
N ILE A 217 -5.13 -16.62 9.45
CA ILE A 217 -6.33 -15.86 9.80
C ILE A 217 -5.96 -14.39 10.03
N PRO A 218 -6.53 -13.41 9.33
CA PRO A 218 -6.29 -11.98 9.60
C PRO A 218 -6.68 -11.59 11.03
N ILE A 219 -5.83 -10.78 11.68
CA ILE A 219 -6.02 -10.33 13.07
C ILE A 219 -6.23 -8.82 13.10
N PHE A 220 -5.29 -8.06 12.56
CA PHE A 220 -5.49 -6.63 12.33
C PHE A 220 -4.72 -6.14 11.11
N ARG A 221 -5.14 -4.97 10.62
CA ARG A 221 -4.37 -4.16 9.68
C ARG A 221 -4.58 -2.68 9.99
N PHE A 222 -3.54 -1.89 9.83
CA PHE A 222 -3.64 -0.43 9.75
C PHE A 222 -2.50 0.12 8.89
N GLN A 223 -2.64 1.36 8.44
CA GLN A 223 -1.68 2.05 7.60
C GLN A 223 -1.37 3.42 8.17
N ILE A 224 -0.10 3.82 8.15
CA ILE A 224 0.38 5.11 8.62
C ILE A 224 1.17 5.83 7.53
N HIS A 225 1.39 7.13 7.72
CA HIS A 225 2.39 7.88 6.97
C HIS A 225 3.41 8.49 7.94
N THR A 226 4.69 8.14 7.81
CA THR A 226 5.75 8.51 8.78
C THR A 226 5.91 10.02 8.95
N GLY A 227 5.67 10.79 7.88
CA GLY A 227 5.77 12.25 7.88
C GLY A 227 4.80 12.99 8.81
N PHE A 228 3.79 12.31 9.35
CA PHE A 228 2.83 12.89 10.31
C PHE A 228 3.04 12.40 11.74
N LEU A 229 4.10 11.63 11.96
CA LEU A 229 4.44 11.15 13.28
C LEU A 229 5.41 12.12 13.93
N PHE A 230 5.08 12.61 15.13
CA PHE A 230 5.89 13.59 15.88
C PHE A 230 6.40 13.09 17.24
N LYS A 231 5.85 12.00 17.79
CA LYS A 231 6.20 11.44 19.11
C LYS A 231 6.88 10.09 19.00
N ASN A 232 7.99 9.84 19.72
CA ASN A 232 8.77 8.59 19.66
C ASN A 232 8.00 7.31 20.03
N ILE A 233 6.81 7.45 20.61
CA ILE A 233 5.86 6.37 20.84
C ILE A 233 4.51 6.81 20.26
N ILE A 234 3.91 5.96 19.43
CA ILE A 234 2.54 6.14 18.96
C ILE A 234 1.72 4.91 19.34
N ARG A 235 0.54 5.17 19.90
CA ARG A 235 -0.43 4.16 20.29
C ARG A 235 -1.59 4.13 19.31
N PHE A 236 -1.99 2.94 18.90
CA PHE A 236 -3.22 2.66 18.15
C PHE A 236 -4.15 1.81 19.00
N GLN A 237 -5.39 2.26 19.16
CA GLN A 237 -6.44 1.48 19.81
C GLN A 237 -7.16 0.61 18.77
N VAL A 238 -7.97 -0.34 19.25
CA VAL A 238 -8.91 -1.13 18.44
C VAL A 238 -9.67 -0.25 17.43
N SER A 239 -10.18 0.91 17.86
CA SER A 239 -10.94 1.84 17.02
C SER A 239 -10.16 2.46 15.84
N ASP A 240 -8.83 2.34 15.83
CA ASP A 240 -7.94 2.87 14.79
C ASP A 240 -7.60 1.85 13.70
N LEU A 241 -8.05 0.59 13.83
CA LEU A 241 -7.68 -0.52 12.93
C LEU A 241 -8.68 -0.70 11.78
N ASP A 242 -8.19 -0.99 10.57
CA ASP A 242 -9.03 -1.21 9.38
C ASP A 242 -9.85 -2.49 9.44
N PHE A 243 -9.22 -3.52 10.01
CA PHE A 243 -9.78 -4.83 10.23
C PHE A 243 -9.38 -5.24 11.63
N GLN A 244 -10.29 -5.90 12.32
CA GLN A 244 -10.04 -6.44 13.65
C GLN A 244 -10.88 -7.70 13.86
N GLN A 245 -10.26 -8.70 14.47
CA GLN A 245 -11.02 -9.72 15.21
C GLN A 245 -11.54 -9.11 16.51
N SER A 246 -12.39 -9.84 17.24
CA SER A 246 -12.94 -9.37 18.51
C SER A 246 -11.86 -9.30 19.59
N PHE A 247 -11.26 -8.12 19.75
CA PHE A 247 -10.37 -7.79 20.88
C PHE A 247 -11.17 -7.32 22.10
N ASP A 248 -10.52 -7.32 23.26
CA ASP A 248 -11.00 -6.58 24.42
C ASP A 248 -10.86 -5.06 24.23
N ASP A 249 -11.64 -4.30 24.99
CA ASP A 249 -11.65 -2.84 24.93
C ASP A 249 -10.30 -2.20 25.34
N ASP A 250 -9.46 -2.93 26.06
CA ASP A 250 -8.13 -2.48 26.49
C ASP A 250 -6.99 -2.86 25.53
N PHE A 251 -7.30 -3.50 24.39
CA PHE A 251 -6.28 -3.80 23.39
C PHE A 251 -5.69 -2.53 22.76
N TYR A 252 -4.37 -2.49 22.65
CA TYR A 252 -3.67 -1.44 21.92
C TYR A 252 -2.33 -1.90 21.34
N ILE A 253 -1.87 -1.16 20.34
CA ILE A 253 -0.59 -1.36 19.66
C ILE A 253 0.28 -0.14 19.90
N ASP A 254 1.43 -0.31 20.55
CA ASP A 254 2.46 0.73 20.65
C ASP A 254 3.56 0.48 19.62
N ILE A 255 3.86 1.50 18.81
CA ILE A 255 5.05 1.54 17.98
C ILE A 255 6.05 2.45 18.66
N VAL A 256 7.17 1.89 19.09
CA VAL A 256 8.31 2.61 19.66
C VAL A 256 9.35 2.79 18.58
N TYR A 257 9.79 4.01 18.36
CA TYR A 257 10.75 4.32 17.32
C TYR A 257 11.65 5.50 17.70
N LEU A 258 12.80 5.58 17.03
CA LEU A 258 13.71 6.72 17.10
C LEU A 258 13.73 7.46 15.76
N ARG A 259 14.16 8.71 15.81
CA ARG A 259 14.38 9.54 14.61
C ARG A 259 15.86 9.73 14.37
N GLY A 260 16.21 9.83 13.09
CA GLY A 260 17.58 10.11 12.68
C GLY A 260 18.53 8.94 12.87
N HIS A 261 19.77 9.16 12.42
CA HIS A 261 20.81 8.13 12.36
C HIS A 261 21.62 8.04 13.65
N GLU A 262 21.07 7.42 14.70
CA GLU A 262 21.86 6.99 15.87
C GLU A 262 22.36 5.54 15.76
N ASN A 263 22.36 4.93 14.57
CA ASN A 263 23.06 3.67 14.36
C ASN A 263 24.52 3.98 14.01
N LYS A 264 25.43 3.81 14.98
CA LYS A 264 26.88 3.88 14.76
C LYS A 264 27.40 2.87 13.72
N ASN A 265 26.57 1.89 13.33
CA ASN A 265 26.91 0.79 12.44
C ASN A 265 26.45 1.00 10.97
N LEU A 266 25.78 2.11 10.64
CA LEU A 266 25.49 2.45 9.23
C LEU A 266 26.67 3.22 8.66
N HIS A 267 27.12 2.86 7.46
CA HIS A 267 28.14 3.64 6.76
C HIS A 267 27.58 5.02 6.38
N ASP A 268 28.42 6.06 6.44
CA ASP A 268 27.98 7.45 6.26
C ASP A 268 27.37 7.73 4.87
N SER A 269 27.74 6.94 3.85
CA SER A 269 27.14 6.97 2.52
C SER A 269 25.69 6.48 2.49
N GLU A 270 25.35 5.46 3.28
CA GLU A 270 23.99 4.93 3.37
C GLU A 270 23.09 5.92 4.12
N LYS A 271 23.59 6.52 5.21
CA LYS A 271 22.88 7.58 5.95
C LYS A 271 22.51 8.75 5.04
N LEU A 272 23.48 9.24 4.25
CA LEU A 272 23.27 10.37 3.34
C LEU A 272 22.20 10.06 2.27
N ASN A 273 22.20 8.85 1.73
CA ASN A 273 21.26 8.42 0.69
C ASN A 273 19.80 8.35 1.23
N TYR A 274 19.60 7.85 2.45
CA TYR A 274 18.25 7.80 3.04
C TYR A 274 17.72 9.18 3.42
N ASP A 275 18.55 10.05 4.00
CA ASP A 275 18.15 11.42 4.32
C ASP A 275 17.80 12.21 3.04
N GLN A 276 18.55 11.98 1.95
CA GLN A 276 18.24 12.54 0.63
C GLN A 276 16.93 11.98 0.07
N GLN A 277 16.73 10.66 0.03
CA GLN A 277 15.49 10.05 -0.49
C GLN A 277 14.24 10.49 0.30
N SER A 278 14.37 10.61 1.62
CA SER A 278 13.29 11.09 2.48
C SER A 278 12.97 12.55 2.15
N GLN A 279 13.98 13.43 2.13
CA GLN A 279 13.81 14.84 1.78
C GLN A 279 13.26 15.05 0.36
N GLU A 280 13.75 14.28 -0.62
CA GLU A 280 13.26 14.29 -2.00
C GLU A 280 11.78 13.91 -2.05
N GLY A 281 11.36 12.85 -1.35
CA GLY A 281 9.95 12.45 -1.27
C GLY A 281 9.04 13.57 -0.73
N TYR A 282 9.47 14.28 0.31
CA TYR A 282 8.72 15.41 0.87
C TYR A 282 8.67 16.62 -0.04
N GLN A 283 9.81 16.98 -0.66
CA GLN A 283 9.86 18.05 -1.64
C GLN A 283 8.93 17.76 -2.82
N MET A 284 8.89 16.51 -3.26
CA MET A 284 8.02 16.06 -4.35
C MET A 284 6.54 16.16 -3.98
N ILE A 285 6.13 15.76 -2.76
CA ILE A 285 4.75 15.91 -2.27
C ILE A 285 4.34 17.40 -2.26
N LYS A 286 5.20 18.28 -1.73
CA LYS A 286 4.92 19.72 -1.70
C LYS A 286 4.83 20.31 -3.10
N GLN A 287 5.78 19.99 -3.97
CA GLN A 287 5.79 20.48 -5.35
C GLN A 287 4.53 20.03 -6.12
N LEU A 288 4.10 18.77 -5.94
CA LEU A 288 2.86 18.27 -6.53
C LEU A 288 1.64 19.01 -5.98
N LEU A 289 1.58 19.24 -4.66
CA LEU A 289 0.48 19.98 -4.06
C LEU A 289 0.39 21.41 -4.58
N ASP A 290 1.51 22.14 -4.61
CA ASP A 290 1.59 23.51 -5.13
C ASP A 290 1.15 23.55 -6.60
N THR A 291 1.61 22.57 -7.39
CA THR A 291 1.20 22.42 -8.80
C THR A 291 -0.31 22.21 -8.92
N CYS A 292 -0.88 21.31 -8.12
CA CYS A 292 -2.33 21.05 -8.13
C CYS A 292 -3.12 22.29 -7.70
N GLN A 293 -2.66 23.01 -6.67
CA GLN A 293 -3.28 24.25 -6.21
C GLN A 293 -3.27 25.30 -7.33
N MET A 294 -2.15 25.48 -8.03
CA MET A 294 -2.06 26.41 -9.17
C MET A 294 -2.97 26.00 -10.32
N MET A 295 -2.98 24.71 -10.71
CA MET A 295 -3.83 24.21 -11.78
C MET A 295 -5.33 24.35 -11.46
N SER A 296 -5.70 24.12 -10.19
CA SER A 296 -7.09 24.22 -9.74
C SER A 296 -7.70 25.61 -9.89
N LEU A 297 -6.89 26.68 -9.89
CA LEU A 297 -7.36 28.05 -10.10
C LEU A 297 -7.89 28.30 -11.52
N ASN A 298 -7.41 27.51 -12.49
CA ASN A 298 -7.80 27.65 -13.90
C ASN A 298 -8.96 26.73 -14.29
N VAL A 299 -9.48 25.94 -13.36
CA VAL A 299 -10.60 25.04 -13.63
C VAL A 299 -11.87 25.86 -13.77
N LYS A 300 -12.49 25.82 -14.95
CA LYS A 300 -13.75 26.49 -15.22
C LYS A 300 -14.88 25.78 -14.47
N LEU A 301 -15.40 26.40 -13.40
CA LEU A 301 -16.45 25.79 -12.56
C LEU A 301 -17.72 25.42 -13.33
N GLN A 302 -17.99 26.08 -14.47
CA GLN A 302 -19.10 25.79 -15.37
C GLN A 302 -19.05 24.38 -15.97
N LEU A 303 -17.90 23.69 -15.91
CA LEU A 303 -17.73 22.30 -16.31
C LEU A 303 -18.42 21.31 -15.35
N PHE A 304 -18.68 21.70 -14.10
CA PHE A 304 -19.34 20.86 -13.11
C PHE A 304 -20.84 21.18 -13.08
N GLN A 305 -21.58 20.65 -14.04
CA GLN A 305 -23.05 20.67 -14.04
C GLN A 305 -23.57 19.33 -13.50
N GLU A 306 -24.68 19.35 -12.74
CA GLU A 306 -25.39 18.14 -12.35
C GLU A 306 -25.83 17.39 -13.60
N ASN A 307 -25.23 16.22 -13.84
CA ASN A 307 -25.66 15.29 -14.86
C ASN A 307 -26.16 14.04 -14.14
N ASP A 308 -27.46 13.72 -14.27
CA ASP A 308 -28.07 12.50 -13.73
C ASP A 308 -27.53 11.26 -14.48
N ILE A 309 -26.34 10.79 -14.07
CA ILE A 309 -25.70 9.59 -14.61
C ILE A 309 -26.41 8.32 -14.10
N THR A 310 -27.20 8.41 -13.04
CA THR A 310 -28.00 7.31 -12.46
C THR A 310 -29.06 6.77 -13.42
N ASN A 311 -29.52 7.55 -14.41
CA ASN A 311 -30.47 7.09 -15.43
C ASN A 311 -29.85 6.19 -16.53
N TYR A 312 -28.53 5.91 -16.48
CA TYR A 312 -27.81 5.19 -17.55
C TYR A 312 -27.17 3.86 -17.10
N MET A 313 -27.41 3.40 -15.87
CA MET A 313 -27.06 2.02 -15.50
C MET A 313 -28.19 1.10 -15.99
N PRO A 314 -27.91 0.07 -16.81
CA PRO A 314 -28.95 -0.86 -17.23
C PRO A 314 -29.55 -1.57 -16.01
N GLU A 315 -30.86 -1.43 -15.81
CA GLU A 315 -31.60 -2.28 -14.89
C GLU A 315 -31.52 -3.72 -15.40
N HIS A 316 -30.87 -4.59 -14.62
CA HIS A 316 -30.78 -6.04 -14.75
C HIS A 316 -30.33 -6.59 -16.13
N PRO A 317 -29.27 -7.42 -16.18
CA PRO A 317 -28.94 -8.12 -17.42
C PRO A 317 -30.08 -9.08 -17.80
N GLN A 318 -30.64 -8.87 -19.00
CA GLN A 318 -31.49 -9.86 -19.67
C GLN A 318 -30.69 -11.16 -19.84
N PRO A 319 -31.31 -12.36 -19.69
CA PRO A 319 -30.59 -13.61 -19.83
C PRO A 319 -30.04 -13.77 -21.24
N ILE A 320 -28.71 -13.84 -21.37
CA ILE A 320 -28.06 -14.05 -22.68
C ILE A 320 -28.17 -15.52 -23.04
N GLN A 321 -28.86 -15.81 -24.14
CA GLN A 321 -28.83 -17.12 -24.80
C GLN A 321 -27.55 -17.29 -25.63
N LYS A 322 -26.98 -18.50 -25.51
CA LYS A 322 -25.86 -19.12 -26.25
C LYS A 322 -24.46 -18.94 -25.65
N LEU A 323 -24.22 -19.75 -24.62
CA LEU A 323 -22.91 -20.24 -24.17
C LEU A 323 -22.46 -21.41 -25.05
N GLU A 324 -21.56 -21.18 -26.01
CA GLU A 324 -20.70 -22.26 -26.54
C GLU A 324 -19.28 -21.75 -26.88
N GLN A 325 -19.05 -20.43 -26.97
CA GLN A 325 -17.72 -19.86 -27.25
C GLN A 325 -16.98 -19.33 -26.01
N VAL A 326 -17.63 -19.35 -24.84
CA VAL A 326 -17.04 -18.84 -23.58
C VAL A 326 -16.28 -19.93 -22.83
N GLU A 327 -16.67 -21.20 -22.95
CA GLU A 327 -16.08 -22.30 -22.17
C GLU A 327 -14.64 -22.64 -22.62
N GLU A 328 -14.34 -22.57 -23.93
CA GLU A 328 -12.97 -22.81 -24.43
C GLU A 328 -11.97 -21.72 -24.00
N VAL A 329 -12.42 -20.48 -23.86
CA VAL A 329 -11.56 -19.36 -23.42
C VAL A 329 -11.37 -19.39 -21.89
N VAL A 330 -12.39 -19.85 -21.14
CA VAL A 330 -12.33 -19.98 -19.68
C VAL A 330 -11.38 -21.11 -19.25
N GLU A 331 -11.40 -22.27 -19.91
CA GLU A 331 -10.43 -23.34 -19.62
C GLU A 331 -8.98 -22.94 -19.94
N GLN A 332 -8.76 -22.17 -21.01
CA GLN A 332 -7.41 -21.70 -21.37
C GLN A 332 -6.86 -20.65 -20.40
N ASN A 333 -7.72 -19.79 -19.83
CA ASN A 333 -7.30 -18.77 -18.86
C ASN A 333 -7.09 -19.35 -17.46
N GLN A 334 -7.93 -20.29 -17.01
CA GLN A 334 -7.71 -20.99 -15.73
C GLN A 334 -6.42 -21.82 -15.74
N ARG A 335 -6.06 -22.41 -16.89
CA ARG A 335 -4.76 -23.08 -17.03
C ARG A 335 -3.60 -22.07 -16.98
N LYS A 336 -3.73 -20.89 -17.59
CA LYS A 336 -2.67 -19.84 -17.56
C LYS A 336 -2.45 -19.23 -16.17
N ASP A 337 -3.50 -18.96 -15.40
CA ASP A 337 -3.37 -18.42 -14.03
C ASP A 337 -2.70 -19.44 -13.10
N SER A 338 -3.07 -20.72 -13.21
CA SER A 338 -2.42 -21.80 -12.44
C SER A 338 -0.97 -22.07 -12.85
N PHE A 339 -0.60 -21.77 -14.09
CA PHE A 339 0.78 -21.87 -14.59
C PHE A 339 1.62 -20.67 -14.15
N GLN A 340 1.07 -19.45 -14.16
CA GLN A 340 1.77 -18.24 -13.69
C GLN A 340 2.00 -18.27 -12.17
N GLU A 341 1.05 -18.78 -11.36
CA GLU A 341 1.28 -18.96 -9.92
C GLU A 341 2.37 -20.00 -9.65
N LYS A 342 2.42 -21.08 -10.43
CA LYS A 342 3.47 -22.12 -10.30
C LYS A 342 4.83 -21.63 -10.78
N GLU A 343 4.91 -20.90 -11.89
CA GLU A 343 6.16 -20.30 -12.37
C GLU A 343 6.68 -19.25 -11.39
N THR A 344 5.79 -18.44 -10.78
CA THR A 344 6.20 -17.44 -9.78
C THR A 344 6.71 -18.12 -8.50
N GLN A 345 6.08 -19.20 -8.05
CA GLN A 345 6.58 -19.98 -6.90
C GLN A 345 7.91 -20.68 -7.22
N GLN A 346 8.09 -21.20 -8.44
CA GLN A 346 9.30 -21.91 -8.85
C GLN A 346 10.49 -20.96 -9.08
N VAL A 347 10.24 -19.74 -9.59
CA VAL A 347 11.27 -18.68 -9.70
C VAL A 347 11.72 -18.20 -8.33
N VAL A 348 10.79 -18.02 -7.38
CA VAL A 348 11.12 -17.65 -5.99
C VAL A 348 11.92 -18.76 -5.31
N GLN A 349 11.54 -20.02 -5.50
CA GLN A 349 12.24 -21.16 -4.89
C GLN A 349 13.64 -21.40 -5.49
N ASN A 350 13.81 -21.21 -6.80
CA ASN A 350 15.13 -21.30 -7.45
C ASN A 350 16.05 -20.14 -7.07
N GLN A 351 15.52 -18.94 -6.81
CA GLN A 351 16.30 -17.82 -6.29
C GLN A 351 16.75 -18.05 -4.84
N SER A 352 15.93 -18.71 -4.01
CA SER A 352 16.31 -19.15 -2.66
C SER A 352 17.42 -20.20 -2.68
N LEU A 353 17.32 -21.22 -3.56
CA LEU A 353 18.32 -22.27 -3.68
C LEU A 353 19.67 -21.76 -4.22
N GLN A 354 19.65 -20.83 -5.17
CA GLN A 354 20.90 -20.19 -5.65
C GLN A 354 21.55 -19.31 -4.58
N GLN A 355 20.77 -18.64 -3.71
CA GLN A 355 21.33 -17.89 -2.59
C GLN A 355 21.94 -18.82 -1.54
N GLU A 356 21.35 -19.98 -1.25
CA GLU A 356 21.92 -20.99 -0.35
C GLU A 356 23.18 -21.64 -0.93
N GLU A 357 23.22 -21.98 -2.23
CA GLU A 357 24.44 -22.52 -2.87
C GLU A 357 25.60 -21.52 -2.89
N THR A 358 25.31 -20.22 -3.06
CA THR A 358 26.33 -19.17 -3.02
C THR A 358 26.88 -18.95 -1.59
N LEU A 359 26.05 -19.15 -0.56
CA LEU A 359 26.45 -19.10 0.86
C LEU A 359 27.26 -20.34 1.30
N VAL A 360 27.00 -21.51 0.71
CA VAL A 360 27.77 -22.74 0.97
C VAL A 360 29.13 -22.70 0.26
N GLN A 361 29.21 -22.18 -0.96
CA GLN A 361 30.48 -22.02 -1.69
C GLN A 361 31.40 -20.95 -1.07
N GLY A 362 30.84 -19.87 -0.49
CA GLY A 362 31.62 -18.89 0.26
C GLY A 362 32.28 -19.46 1.52
N ASN A 363 31.59 -20.35 2.23
CA ASN A 363 32.11 -20.99 3.45
C ASN A 363 33.13 -22.11 3.20
N GLU A 364 33.20 -22.68 1.99
CA GLU A 364 34.25 -23.63 1.60
C GLU A 364 35.55 -22.94 1.16
N VAL A 365 35.48 -21.68 0.71
CA VAL A 365 36.67 -20.89 0.35
C VAL A 365 37.37 -20.35 1.61
N ASP A 366 36.61 -19.93 2.63
CA ASP A 366 37.18 -19.45 3.90
C ASP A 366 37.80 -20.56 4.77
N LYS A 367 37.41 -21.83 4.56
CA LYS A 367 38.07 -22.98 5.21
C LYS A 367 39.37 -23.43 4.55
N LYS A 368 39.69 -22.93 3.34
CA LYS A 368 40.95 -23.25 2.65
C LYS A 368 42.05 -22.19 2.80
N GLN A 369 41.78 -21.10 3.52
CA GLN A 369 42.78 -20.05 3.81
C GLN A 369 43.30 -20.05 5.26
N ILE A 370 42.99 -21.06 6.08
CA ILE A 370 43.47 -21.16 7.48
C ILE A 370 44.46 -22.33 7.68
N GLU A 371 44.86 -23.04 6.62
CA GLU A 371 45.84 -24.16 6.71
C GLU A 371 47.21 -23.89 6.07
N GLN A 372 47.59 -22.64 5.83
CA GLN A 372 48.96 -22.29 5.43
C GLN A 372 49.41 -21.00 6.11
N ASP A 373 49.88 -21.10 7.35
CA ASP A 373 50.91 -20.23 7.92
C ASP A 373 51.29 -20.77 9.30
N GLY A 374 52.45 -21.42 9.36
CA GLY A 374 53.02 -21.94 10.59
C GLY A 374 54.12 -22.94 10.29
N ASP A 375 55.28 -22.43 9.90
CA ASP A 375 56.59 -22.98 10.26
C ASP A 375 57.69 -22.03 9.75
N ASP A 376 58.34 -21.35 10.70
CA ASP A 376 59.78 -21.03 10.71
C ASP A 376 60.08 -20.43 12.09
N ASP A 377 60.75 -21.20 12.95
CA ASP A 377 61.98 -20.76 13.62
C ASP A 377 62.57 -21.88 14.50
N ASP A 378 63.81 -22.20 14.14
CA ASP A 378 64.97 -22.58 14.94
C ASP A 378 65.06 -23.95 15.64
N ASP A 379 66.00 -24.73 15.09
CA ASP A 379 66.85 -25.70 15.76
C ASP A 379 67.40 -25.17 17.10
N ASP A 380 67.28 -25.96 18.17
CA ASP A 380 68.40 -26.21 19.08
C ASP A 380 68.17 -27.45 19.99
N GLU A 381 69.08 -28.40 19.81
CA GLU A 381 69.61 -29.46 20.68
C GLU A 381 68.77 -30.22 21.74
N ILE A 382 68.56 -31.51 21.43
CA ILE A 382 68.87 -32.77 22.17
C ILE A 382 69.02 -32.74 23.72
N ILE A 383 68.39 -33.73 24.38
CA ILE A 383 68.93 -34.71 25.39
C ILE A 383 67.96 -34.94 26.57
N ILE A 384 67.44 -36.18 26.63
CA ILE A 384 66.72 -36.93 27.70
C ILE A 384 65.28 -36.49 28.02
#